data_AF-A0A7S1C752-F1
#
_entry.id   AF-A0A7S1C752-F1
#
_cell.length_a   1.000
_cell.length_b   1.000
_cell.length_c   1.000
_cell.angle_alpha   90.00
_cell.angle_beta   90.00
_cell.angle_gamma   90.00
#
_symmetry.space_group_name_H-M   'P 1'
#
loop_
_entity.id
_entity.type
_entity.pdbx_description
1 polymer ?
#
loop_
_entity_poly.entity_id
_entity_poly.type
_entity_poly.pdbx_seq_one_letter_code
_entity_poly.pdbx_strand_id
1 'polypeptide(L)'
;GEGGAAAAAPEETFKREMTEGVLLELTGLGAEEDRFVVKEFLGGYAEVKYVDIDEEEHTAVVRFEDAAGAQKALAAVKETMAKEGETKELAVAGAAPPGGGARE
;
A
#
# COMPACT_ATOMS: atom_id res chain seq x y z
N GLY A 1 54.77 36.32 12.41
CA GLY A 1 53.49 35.86 12.96
C GLY A 1 52.52 35.83 11.82
N GLU A 2 51.89 34.69 11.58
CA GLU A 2 50.71 34.60 10.73
C GLU A 2 49.95 33.34 11.15
N GLY A 3 48.94 33.54 11.97
CA GLY A 3 47.99 32.51 12.38
C GLY A 3 46.89 32.43 11.34
N GLY A 4 46.89 31.34 10.57
CA GLY A 4 45.74 30.94 9.75
C GLY A 4 44.89 29.97 10.54
N ALA A 5 43.77 30.45 11.08
CA ALA A 5 42.80 29.63 11.78
C ALA A 5 42.20 28.59 10.82
N ALA A 6 42.41 27.31 11.14
CA ALA A 6 41.70 26.21 10.51
C ALA A 6 40.22 26.31 10.92
N ALA A 7 39.37 26.71 9.98
CA ALA A 7 37.93 26.70 10.15
C ALA A 7 37.47 25.25 10.29
N ALA A 8 37.00 24.88 11.47
CA ALA A 8 36.34 23.62 11.74
C ALA A 8 35.02 23.56 10.93
N ALA A 9 34.88 22.54 10.09
CA ALA A 9 33.61 22.23 9.44
C ALA A 9 32.60 21.78 10.52
N PRO A 10 31.32 22.21 10.45
CA PRO A 10 30.32 21.72 11.38
C PRO A 10 30.09 20.22 11.15
N GLU A 11 30.35 19.43 12.17
CA GLU A 11 29.91 18.04 12.26
C GLU A 11 28.38 18.04 12.39
N GLU A 12 27.67 18.13 11.26
CA GLU A 12 26.24 17.88 11.18
C GLU A 12 25.98 16.42 11.59
N THR A 13 25.68 16.24 12.87
CA THR A 13 25.17 14.98 13.40
C THR A 13 23.80 14.75 12.79
N PHE A 14 23.76 14.02 11.67
CA PHE A 14 22.55 13.47 11.08
C PHE A 14 21.88 12.55 12.11
N LYS A 15 21.05 13.12 12.98
CA LYS A 15 20.12 12.36 13.81
C LYS A 15 19.09 11.76 12.88
N ARG A 16 19.35 10.53 12.44
CA ARG A 16 18.39 9.73 11.68
C ARG A 16 17.31 9.28 12.66
N GLU A 17 16.35 10.16 12.95
CA GLU A 17 15.11 9.78 13.62
C GLU A 17 14.37 8.82 12.70
N MET A 18 14.55 7.52 12.96
CA MET A 18 13.77 6.46 12.36
C MET A 18 12.53 6.27 13.23
N THR A 19 11.41 6.80 12.76
CA THR A 19 10.11 6.56 13.38
C THR A 19 9.65 5.15 13.02
N GLU A 20 9.64 4.25 13.99
CA GLU A 20 9.18 2.88 13.79
C GLU A 20 7.66 2.84 13.55
N GLY A 21 7.20 1.90 12.74
CA GLY A 21 5.77 1.68 12.48
C GLY A 21 5.11 2.65 11.51
N VAL A 22 5.87 3.51 10.81
CA VAL A 22 5.33 4.43 9.78
C VAL A 22 5.33 3.86 8.36
N LEU A 23 5.91 2.67 8.17
CA LEU A 23 6.01 2.00 6.87
C LEU A 23 4.97 0.89 6.78
N LEU A 24 4.30 0.82 5.64
CA LEU A 24 3.33 -0.21 5.31
C LEU A 24 3.68 -0.80 3.95
N GLU A 25 3.90 -2.10 3.92
CA GLU A 25 4.12 -2.86 2.70
C GLU A 25 2.80 -3.42 2.20
N LEU A 26 2.49 -3.16 0.93
CA LEU A 26 1.39 -3.73 0.17
C LEU A 26 1.99 -4.73 -0.82
N THR A 27 1.42 -5.93 -0.88
CA THR A 27 1.82 -6.97 -1.84
C THR A 27 0.61 -7.41 -2.65
N GLY A 28 0.85 -7.89 -3.86
CA GLY A 28 -0.22 -8.33 -4.76
C GLY A 28 -0.99 -7.18 -5.41
N LEU A 29 -0.32 -6.05 -5.64
CA LEU A 29 -0.90 -4.96 -6.43
C LEU A 29 -1.20 -5.46 -7.84
N GLY A 30 -2.37 -5.09 -8.37
CA GLY A 30 -2.69 -5.38 -9.77
C GLY A 30 -1.67 -4.74 -10.71
N ALA A 31 -1.47 -5.30 -11.89
CA ALA A 31 -0.56 -4.74 -12.90
C ALA A 31 -0.98 -3.33 -13.38
N GLU A 32 -2.16 -2.85 -12.99
CA GLU A 32 -2.73 -1.54 -13.31
C GLU A 32 -2.71 -0.57 -12.11
N GLU A 33 -2.24 -1.01 -10.93
CA GLU A 33 -2.24 -0.19 -9.72
C GLU A 33 -1.08 0.81 -9.75
N ASP A 34 -1.42 2.06 -10.07
CA ASP A 34 -0.48 3.17 -10.10
C ASP A 34 -0.20 3.76 -8.71
N ARG A 35 0.98 4.38 -8.54
CA ARG A 35 1.35 5.10 -7.30
C ARG A 35 0.31 6.13 -6.87
N PHE A 36 -0.40 6.71 -7.85
CA PHE A 36 -1.43 7.69 -7.63
C PHE A 36 -2.64 7.08 -6.94
N VAL A 37 -3.05 5.89 -7.38
CA VAL A 37 -4.19 5.14 -6.82
C VAL A 37 -3.88 4.73 -5.39
N VAL A 38 -2.71 4.12 -5.16
CA VAL A 38 -2.26 3.73 -3.81
C VAL A 38 -2.21 4.94 -2.87
N LYS A 39 -1.68 6.07 -3.34
CA LYS A 39 -1.60 7.30 -2.55
C LYS A 39 -2.98 7.90 -2.27
N GLU A 40 -3.89 7.93 -3.24
CA GLU A 40 -5.24 8.45 -3.07
C GLU A 40 -6.02 7.60 -2.06
N PHE A 41 -5.98 6.28 -2.25
CA PHE A 41 -6.66 5.32 -1.39
C PHE A 41 -6.19 5.44 0.06
N LEU A 42 -4.89 5.33 0.30
CA LEU A 42 -4.33 5.40 1.65
C LEU A 42 -4.35 6.82 2.23
N GLY A 43 -4.26 7.83 1.36
CA GLY A 43 -4.38 9.25 1.70
C GLY A 43 -5.73 9.62 2.31
N GLY A 44 -6.78 8.85 2.02
CA GLY A 44 -8.09 9.01 2.66
C GLY A 44 -8.11 8.63 4.15
N TYR A 45 -7.16 7.82 4.60
CA TYR A 45 -7.10 7.32 5.99
C TYR A 45 -6.02 8.01 6.83
N ALA A 46 -4.91 8.40 6.21
CA ALA A 46 -3.78 9.03 6.88
C ALA A 46 -2.91 9.83 5.90
N GLU A 47 -2.10 10.74 6.43
CA GLU A 47 -1.18 11.50 5.59
C GLU A 47 -0.01 10.63 5.11
N VAL A 48 0.03 10.42 3.78
CA VAL A 48 1.07 9.68 3.09
C VAL A 48 2.18 10.63 2.64
N LYS A 49 3.38 10.44 3.19
CA LYS A 49 4.57 11.22 2.82
C LYS A 49 5.25 10.70 1.57
N TYR A 50 5.32 9.39 1.42
CA TYR A 50 6.02 8.76 0.30
C TYR A 50 5.36 7.43 -0.08
N VAL A 51 5.36 7.12 -1.37
CA VAL A 51 4.91 5.84 -1.92
C VAL A 51 6.00 5.39 -2.88
N ASP A 52 6.57 4.22 -2.59
CA ASP A 52 7.47 3.49 -3.47
C ASP A 52 6.67 2.33 -4.05
N ILE A 53 6.71 2.14 -5.37
CA ILE A 53 6.10 0.97 -6.01
C ILE A 53 7.20 0.22 -6.74
N ASP A 54 7.29 -1.06 -6.44
CA ASP A 54 8.07 -2.01 -7.19
C ASP A 54 7.14 -2.69 -8.22
N GLU A 55 7.26 -2.26 -9.47
CA GLU A 55 6.46 -2.77 -10.59
C GLU A 55 6.86 -4.21 -10.98
N GLU A 56 8.08 -4.64 -10.67
CA GLU A 56 8.57 -5.99 -10.98
C GLU A 56 8.00 -7.02 -10.00
N GLU A 57 7.97 -6.69 -8.72
CA GLU A 57 7.45 -7.53 -7.64
C GLU A 57 5.96 -7.30 -7.36
N HIS A 58 5.33 -6.31 -8.00
CA HIS A 58 3.96 -5.88 -7.73
C HIS A 58 3.73 -5.56 -6.24
N THR A 59 4.68 -4.83 -5.65
CA THR A 59 4.65 -4.42 -4.25
C THR A 59 4.71 -2.90 -4.12
N ALA A 60 4.17 -2.35 -3.04
CA ALA A 60 4.36 -0.94 -2.71
C ALA A 60 4.73 -0.76 -1.26
N VAL A 61 5.70 0.10 -1.00
CA VAL A 61 6.08 0.54 0.33
C VAL A 61 5.59 1.96 0.54
N VAL A 62 4.65 2.11 1.46
CA VAL A 62 4.01 3.39 1.76
C VAL A 62 4.51 3.90 3.10
N ARG A 63 5.02 5.13 3.09
CA ARG A 63 5.47 5.84 4.27
C ARG A 63 4.46 6.88 4.69
N PHE A 64 3.97 6.74 5.91
CA PHE A 64 3.06 7.68 6.56
C PHE A 64 3.82 8.72 7.38
N GLU A 65 3.14 9.82 7.72
CA GLU A 65 3.64 10.78 8.70
C GLU A 65 3.81 10.13 10.08
N ASP A 66 2.80 9.34 10.50
CA ASP A 66 2.70 8.76 11.84
C ASP A 66 2.36 7.28 11.82
N ALA A 67 2.83 6.57 12.85
CA ALA A 67 2.57 5.13 13.00
C ALA A 67 1.06 4.84 13.21
N ALA A 68 0.34 5.73 13.89
CA ALA A 68 -1.11 5.62 14.04
C ALA A 68 -1.83 5.71 12.69
N GLY A 69 -1.30 6.51 11.76
CA GLY A 69 -1.81 6.61 10.40
C GLY A 69 -1.63 5.31 9.63
N ALA A 70 -0.42 4.75 9.68
CA ALA A 70 -0.10 3.46 9.07
C ALA A 70 -1.00 2.33 9.61
N GLN A 71 -1.26 2.29 10.92
CA GLN A 71 -2.15 1.27 11.50
C GLN A 71 -3.61 1.42 11.07
N LYS A 72 -4.11 2.66 10.96
CA LYS A 72 -5.47 2.90 10.44
C LYS A 72 -5.60 2.47 8.98
N ALA A 73 -4.62 2.82 8.16
CA ALA A 73 -4.58 2.41 6.77
C ALA A 73 -4.50 0.88 6.64
N LEU A 74 -3.68 0.22 7.46
CA LEU A 74 -3.62 -1.24 7.52
C LEU A 74 -4.97 -1.88 7.88
N ALA A 75 -5.67 -1.32 8.87
CA ALA A 75 -6.99 -1.81 9.27
C ALA A 75 -8.01 -1.67 8.13
N ALA A 76 -8.01 -0.53 7.43
CA ALA A 76 -8.87 -0.28 6.29
C ALA A 76 -8.60 -1.21 5.10
N VAL A 77 -7.32 -1.45 4.77
CA VAL A 77 -6.90 -2.43 3.75
C VAL A 77 -7.41 -3.83 4.12
N LYS A 78 -7.25 -4.24 5.39
CA LYS A 78 -7.74 -5.55 5.88
C LYS A 78 -9.26 -5.67 5.78
N GLU A 79 -10.01 -4.63 6.14
CA GLU A 79 -11.47 -4.63 6.00
C GLU A 79 -11.92 -4.71 4.53
N THR A 80 -11.19 -4.03 3.64
CA THR A 80 -11.49 -4.04 2.19
C THR A 80 -11.21 -5.42 1.59
N MET A 81 -10.04 -6.00 1.87
CA MET A 81 -9.68 -7.36 1.47
C MET A 81 -10.64 -8.42 2.01
N ALA A 82 -11.10 -8.26 3.27
CA ALA A 82 -12.09 -9.17 3.87
C ALA A 82 -13.44 -9.12 3.14
N LYS A 83 -13.83 -7.97 2.57
CA LYS A 83 -15.06 -7.83 1.77
C LYS A 83 -14.92 -8.40 0.35
N GLU A 84 -13.74 -8.31 -0.26
CA GLU A 84 -13.53 -8.81 -1.63
C GLU A 84 -13.30 -10.33 -1.70
N GLY A 85 -12.88 -10.96 -0.60
CA GLY A 85 -12.78 -12.42 -0.49
C GLY A 85 -14.13 -13.15 -0.52
N GLU A 86 -15.25 -12.48 -0.25
CA GLU A 86 -16.58 -13.11 -0.15
C GLU A 86 -17.37 -13.14 -1.48
N THR A 87 -16.84 -12.54 -2.56
CA THR A 87 -17.58 -12.42 -3.84
C THR A 87 -17.14 -13.35 -4.96
N LYS A 88 -16.21 -14.29 -4.72
CA LYS A 88 -15.74 -15.25 -5.72
C LYS A 88 -16.12 -16.71 -5.41
N GLU A 89 -17.30 -16.94 -4.82
CA GLU A 89 -17.90 -18.29 -4.72
C GLU A 89 -19.40 -18.28 -5.04
N LEU A 90 -19.85 -17.56 -6.07
CA LEU A 90 -21.26 -17.59 -6.48
C LEU A 90 -21.46 -17.34 -7.98
N ALA A 91 -20.77 -18.11 -8.83
CA ALA A 91 -21.11 -18.21 -10.26
C ALA A 91 -20.62 -19.51 -10.94
N VAL A 92 -20.81 -20.67 -10.31
CA VAL A 92 -20.80 -21.97 -11.03
C VAL A 92 -21.87 -22.90 -10.45
N ALA A 93 -23.11 -22.42 -10.45
CA ALA A 93 -24.26 -23.30 -10.25
C ALA A 93 -25.38 -22.93 -11.22
N GLY A 94 -25.47 -23.70 -12.30
CA GLY A 94 -26.74 -24.02 -12.94
C GLY A 94 -27.41 -22.93 -13.78
N ALA A 95 -27.05 -22.86 -15.06
CA ALA A 95 -27.95 -22.37 -16.11
C ALA A 95 -27.73 -23.22 -17.38
N ALA A 96 -28.45 -24.35 -17.47
CA ALA A 96 -29.55 -24.57 -18.44
C ALA A 96 -29.06 -25.36 -19.68
N PRO A 97 -29.89 -26.18 -20.37
CA PRO A 97 -31.35 -26.04 -20.45
C PRO A 97 -32.17 -27.30 -20.10
N PRO A 98 -33.48 -27.11 -19.79
CA PRO A 98 -34.45 -28.19 -19.87
C PRO A 98 -34.73 -28.51 -21.35
N GLY A 99 -34.05 -29.51 -21.90
CA GLY A 99 -34.62 -30.30 -23.00
C GLY A 99 -35.73 -31.14 -22.37
N GLY A 100 -37.01 -30.78 -22.48
CA GLY A 100 -37.70 -30.63 -23.75
C GLY A 100 -38.25 -32.01 -24.09
N GLY A 101 -39.46 -32.27 -23.60
CA GLY A 101 -40.05 -33.60 -23.50
C GLY A 101 -40.31 -34.33 -24.82
N ALA A 102 -40.62 -35.60 -24.64
CA ALA A 102 -41.11 -36.54 -25.63
C ALA A 102 -42.29 -36.03 -26.47
N ARG A 103 -42.27 -36.43 -27.75
CA ARG A 103 -43.35 -36.70 -28.74
C ARG A 103 -42.57 -36.99 -30.05
N GLU A 104 -42.74 -38.09 -30.79
CA GLU A 104 -43.89 -38.94 -31.11
C GLU A 104 -43.46 -40.42 -31.28
#